data_AF-A0A9D5A4I9-F1
#
_entry.id   AF-A0A9D5A4I9-F1
#
_cell.length_a   1.000
_cell.length_b   1.000
_cell.length_c   1.000
_cell.angle_alpha   90.00
_cell.angle_beta   90.00
_cell.angle_gamma   90.00
#
_symmetry.space_group_name_H-M   'P 1'
#
loop_
_entity.id
_entity.type
_entity.pdbx_description
1 polymer ?
#
loop_
_entity_poly.entity_id
_entity_poly.type
_entity_poly.pdbx_seq_one_letter_code
_entity_poly.pdbx_strand_id
1 'polypeptide(L)'
;MAIISDFQEEEQTTKQSPSSSQPKPKSIPFTSTFDPSNPAAFLEKVFDFIANESDFFEKESAEKVILNGARAVRVKKAKAVAAEKAKIAAEAKAKAEKAAAAEKKDKGVEAKEDGKKEGAAPNKGNGMDLELYSWTQSLQELNVNVPVPNGTKSKLVICEIKKNHLKVGLKGQPPIIDGDLYKSIKPDECYWSIEYYFHSFNQA
;
A
#
# COMPACT_ATOMS: atom_id res chain seq x y z
N MET A 1 -37.65 -79.58 10.97
CA MET A 1 -38.33 -79.21 12.23
C MET A 1 -37.99 -77.77 12.55
N ALA A 2 -38.88 -77.12 13.30
CA ALA A 2 -39.28 -75.73 13.16
C ALA A 2 -38.47 -74.67 13.93
N ILE A 3 -38.94 -73.43 13.74
CA ILE A 3 -38.96 -72.25 14.63
C ILE A 3 -37.85 -71.21 14.44
N ILE A 4 -38.24 -70.05 13.88
CA ILE A 4 -37.84 -68.69 14.29
C ILE A 4 -39.10 -67.82 14.01
N SER A 5 -40.00 -67.60 14.97
CA SER A 5 -40.01 -66.59 16.04
C SER A 5 -40.03 -65.13 15.55
N ASP A 6 -41.17 -64.48 15.84
CA ASP A 6 -41.48 -63.05 16.06
C ASP A 6 -40.86 -62.01 15.12
N PHE A 7 -41.62 -61.32 14.26
CA PHE A 7 -42.75 -60.41 14.52
C PHE A 7 -42.42 -59.29 15.52
N GLN A 8 -41.92 -58.17 14.99
CA GLN A 8 -42.22 -56.85 15.54
C GLN A 8 -42.51 -55.90 14.37
N GLU A 9 -43.78 -55.56 14.26
CA GLU A 9 -44.38 -54.59 13.35
C GLU A 9 -44.25 -53.20 13.97
N GLU A 10 -43.77 -52.23 13.20
CA GLU A 10 -44.33 -50.86 13.23
C GLU A 10 -43.98 -50.15 11.91
N GLU A 11 -45.05 -49.72 11.25
CA GLU A 11 -45.12 -48.88 10.04
C GLU A 11 -44.27 -47.60 10.21
N GLN A 12 -43.75 -46.93 9.18
CA GLN A 12 -44.47 -46.43 8.02
C GLN A 12 -43.48 -45.91 6.96
N THR A 13 -43.67 -46.39 5.73
CA THR A 13 -43.40 -45.79 4.40
C THR A 13 -42.88 -44.33 4.38
N THR A 14 -41.82 -43.96 3.65
CA THR A 14 -41.62 -44.14 2.20
C THR A 14 -40.13 -44.03 1.81
N LYS A 15 -39.74 -44.80 0.80
CA LYS A 15 -38.42 -44.87 0.17
C LYS A 15 -38.12 -43.63 -0.68
N GLN A 16 -36.87 -43.14 -0.65
CA GLN A 16 -36.10 -42.79 -1.86
C GLN A 16 -34.57 -42.81 -1.59
N SER A 17 -33.85 -43.32 -2.60
CA SER A 17 -32.47 -43.84 -2.66
C SER A 17 -31.32 -42.81 -2.48
N PRO A 18 -30.04 -43.24 -2.36
CA PRO A 18 -28.97 -42.44 -1.77
C PRO A 18 -28.33 -41.50 -2.79
N SER A 19 -28.39 -40.21 -2.52
CA SER A 19 -27.50 -39.22 -3.13
C SER A 19 -26.92 -38.37 -2.01
N SER A 20 -25.60 -38.37 -1.90
CA SER A 20 -24.81 -37.70 -0.87
C SER A 20 -25.26 -36.26 -0.64
N SER A 21 -26.02 -36.02 0.43
CA SER A 21 -26.44 -34.69 0.85
C SER A 21 -25.56 -34.25 2.02
N GLN A 22 -24.39 -33.67 1.70
CA GLN A 22 -23.71 -32.83 2.69
C GLN A 22 -24.66 -31.71 3.12
N PRO A 23 -24.84 -31.47 4.44
CA PRO A 23 -25.65 -30.35 4.90
C PRO A 23 -25.02 -29.05 4.41
N LYS A 24 -25.81 -28.23 3.71
CA LYS A 24 -25.39 -26.88 3.30
C LYS A 24 -25.22 -26.03 4.57
N PRO A 25 -24.12 -25.28 4.72
CA PRO A 25 -23.92 -24.44 5.90
C PRO A 25 -24.98 -23.34 5.95
N LYS A 26 -25.60 -23.17 7.12
CA LYS A 26 -26.56 -22.09 7.39
C LYS A 26 -25.78 -20.77 7.46
N SER A 27 -26.22 -19.73 6.75
CA SER A 27 -25.59 -18.41 6.81
C SER A 27 -25.96 -17.70 8.12
N ILE A 28 -24.97 -17.15 8.82
CA ILE A 28 -25.15 -16.46 10.10
C ILE A 28 -25.02 -14.95 9.85
N PRO A 29 -25.99 -14.12 10.27
CA PRO A 29 -25.92 -12.68 10.05
C PRO A 29 -24.87 -12.01 10.94
N PHE A 30 -24.14 -11.04 10.39
CA PHE A 30 -23.17 -10.20 11.11
C PHE A 30 -23.52 -8.72 10.96
N THR A 31 -23.53 -7.97 12.05
CA THR A 31 -23.75 -6.52 12.07
C THR A 31 -22.68 -5.82 12.91
N SER A 32 -22.07 -4.77 12.36
CA SER A 32 -21.04 -3.98 13.04
C SER A 32 -20.91 -2.61 12.38
N THR A 33 -20.58 -1.59 13.15
CA THR A 33 -20.40 -0.21 12.68
C THR A 33 -18.93 0.07 12.39
N PHE A 34 -18.67 0.68 11.24
CA PHE A 34 -17.33 1.16 10.87
C PHE A 34 -17.14 2.62 11.28
N ASP A 35 -16.17 2.88 12.17
CA ASP A 35 -15.71 4.22 12.53
C ASP A 35 -14.35 4.50 11.88
N PRO A 36 -14.25 5.49 10.97
CA PRO A 36 -12.98 5.86 10.33
C PRO A 36 -11.88 6.29 11.31
N SER A 37 -12.25 6.79 12.49
CA SER A 37 -11.31 7.26 13.52
C SER A 37 -10.65 6.08 14.26
N ASN A 38 -11.34 4.93 14.31
CA ASN A 38 -10.84 3.71 14.93
C ASN A 38 -11.23 2.46 14.12
N PRO A 39 -10.55 2.21 12.99
CA PRO A 39 -10.86 1.07 12.13
C PRO A 39 -10.49 -0.28 12.77
N ALA A 40 -9.60 -0.30 13.76
CA ALA A 40 -9.18 -1.53 14.44
C ALA A 40 -10.32 -2.17 15.24
N ALA A 41 -11.12 -1.36 15.94
CA ALA A 41 -12.26 -1.83 16.73
C ALA A 41 -13.39 -2.47 15.89
N PHE A 42 -13.46 -2.16 14.59
CA PHE A 42 -14.34 -2.88 13.65
C PHE A 42 -13.75 -4.25 13.29
N LEU A 43 -12.45 -4.29 12.98
CA LEU A 43 -11.76 -5.54 12.60
C LEU A 43 -11.74 -6.56 13.75
N GLU A 44 -11.57 -6.12 14.99
CA GLU A 44 -11.68 -6.98 16.18
C GLU A 44 -13.02 -7.72 16.20
N LYS A 45 -14.15 -6.99 16.05
CA LYS A 45 -15.49 -7.60 16.01
C LYS A 45 -15.68 -8.58 14.85
N VAL A 46 -15.07 -8.29 13.69
CA VAL A 46 -15.09 -9.20 12.53
C VAL A 46 -14.30 -10.47 12.83
N PHE A 47 -13.10 -10.34 13.41
CA PHE A 47 -12.26 -11.47 13.76
C PHE A 47 -12.87 -12.33 14.87
N ASP A 48 -13.45 -11.72 15.89
CA ASP A 48 -14.17 -12.43 16.95
C ASP A 48 -15.36 -13.22 16.38
N PHE A 49 -16.14 -12.63 15.48
CA PHE A 49 -17.23 -13.33 14.81
C PHE A 49 -16.73 -14.52 13.97
N ILE A 50 -15.67 -14.33 13.19
CA ILE A 50 -15.08 -15.40 12.37
C ILE A 50 -14.51 -16.51 13.27
N ALA A 51 -13.88 -16.17 14.41
CA ALA A 51 -13.34 -17.16 15.34
C ALA A 51 -14.44 -17.97 16.04
N ASN A 52 -15.59 -17.36 16.34
CA ASN A 52 -16.70 -18.05 16.99
C ASN A 52 -17.50 -18.93 16.02
N GLU A 53 -17.62 -18.51 14.76
CA GLU A 53 -18.49 -19.17 13.78
C GLU A 53 -17.73 -20.03 12.75
N SER A 54 -16.39 -20.06 12.79
CA SER A 54 -15.58 -20.82 11.84
C SER A 54 -14.24 -21.30 12.39
N ASP A 55 -13.70 -22.34 11.75
CA ASP A 55 -12.36 -22.90 11.98
C ASP A 55 -11.24 -22.11 11.25
N PHE A 56 -11.55 -20.92 10.73
CA PHE A 56 -10.62 -20.17 9.87
C PHE A 56 -9.27 -19.93 10.54
N PHE A 57 -9.26 -19.57 11.83
CA PHE A 57 -8.05 -19.24 12.59
C PHE A 57 -7.29 -20.45 13.13
N GLU A 58 -7.88 -21.65 13.10
CA GLU A 58 -7.17 -22.89 13.47
C GLU A 58 -6.18 -23.35 12.37
N LYS A 59 -6.32 -22.79 11.17
CA LYS A 59 -5.48 -23.10 10.01
C LYS A 59 -4.21 -22.24 10.06
N GLU A 60 -3.05 -22.86 9.94
CA GLU A 60 -1.75 -22.17 9.85
C GLU A 60 -1.68 -21.17 8.66
N SER A 61 -2.55 -21.34 7.66
CA SER A 61 -2.68 -20.42 6.53
C SER A 61 -3.46 -19.13 6.83
N ALA A 62 -4.19 -19.04 7.95
CA ALA A 62 -5.10 -17.93 8.25
C ALA A 62 -4.40 -16.56 8.22
N GLU A 63 -3.27 -16.48 8.92
CA GLU A 63 -2.44 -15.27 8.96
C GLU A 63 -1.96 -14.87 7.56
N LYS A 64 -1.49 -15.86 6.78
CA LYS A 64 -1.02 -15.64 5.41
C LYS A 64 -2.13 -15.13 4.50
N VAL A 65 -3.36 -15.62 4.65
CA VAL A 65 -4.54 -15.16 3.90
C VAL A 65 -4.86 -13.71 4.24
N ILE A 66 -4.90 -13.36 5.54
CA ILE A 66 -5.15 -11.99 5.99
C ILE A 66 -4.06 -11.03 5.47
N LEU A 67 -2.79 -11.42 5.63
CA LEU A 67 -1.63 -10.64 5.16
C LEU A 67 -1.66 -10.43 3.64
N ASN A 68 -1.96 -11.47 2.86
CA ASN A 68 -2.07 -11.36 1.41
C ASN A 68 -3.24 -10.48 0.98
N GLY A 69 -4.38 -10.59 1.66
CA GLY A 69 -5.54 -9.71 1.45
C GLY A 69 -5.20 -8.24 1.67
N ALA A 70 -4.58 -7.92 2.82
CA ALA A 70 -4.15 -6.57 3.15
C ALA A 70 -3.12 -6.01 2.15
N ARG A 71 -2.14 -6.83 1.74
CA ARG A 71 -1.15 -6.46 0.71
C ARG A 71 -1.81 -6.18 -0.63
N ALA A 72 -2.77 -7.01 -1.06
CA ALA A 72 -3.47 -6.83 -2.31
C ALA A 72 -4.25 -5.50 -2.34
N VAL A 73 -4.91 -5.12 -1.24
CA VAL A 73 -5.61 -3.83 -1.12
C VAL A 73 -4.64 -2.66 -1.18
N ARG A 74 -3.48 -2.73 -0.50
CA ARG A 74 -2.43 -1.70 -0.58
C ARG A 74 -1.91 -1.52 -2.01
N VAL A 75 -1.63 -2.62 -2.71
CA VAL A 75 -1.19 -2.58 -4.12
C VAL A 75 -2.29 -2.01 -5.03
N LYS A 76 -3.56 -2.39 -4.82
CA LYS A 76 -4.69 -1.82 -5.58
C LYS A 76 -4.83 -0.32 -5.33
N LYS A 77 -4.72 0.14 -4.08
CA LYS A 77 -4.77 1.56 -3.73
C LYS A 77 -3.59 2.32 -4.34
N ALA A 78 -2.39 1.77 -4.29
CA ALA A 78 -1.21 2.36 -4.91
C ALA A 78 -1.32 2.42 -6.46
N LYS A 79 -1.83 1.36 -7.10
CA LYS A 79 -2.07 1.34 -8.55
C LYS A 79 -3.18 2.32 -8.98
N ALA A 80 -4.25 2.45 -8.20
CA ALA A 80 -5.30 3.43 -8.45
C ALA A 80 -4.76 4.86 -8.37
N VAL A 81 -3.97 5.16 -7.33
CA VAL A 81 -3.30 6.46 -7.18
C VAL A 81 -2.31 6.73 -8.32
N ALA A 82 -1.54 5.72 -8.76
CA ALA A 82 -0.63 5.85 -9.88
C ALA A 82 -1.35 6.03 -11.23
N ALA A 83 -2.45 5.31 -11.46
CA ALA A 83 -3.27 5.42 -12.67
C ALA A 83 -3.99 6.77 -12.75
N GLU A 84 -4.47 7.29 -11.63
CA GLU A 84 -5.07 8.63 -11.55
C GLU A 84 -4.01 9.72 -11.84
N LYS A 85 -2.82 9.62 -11.23
CA LYS A 85 -1.69 10.51 -11.54
C LYS A 85 -1.26 10.43 -13.01
N ALA A 86 -1.27 9.25 -13.62
CA ALA A 86 -0.94 9.05 -15.04
C ALA A 86 -2.03 9.61 -15.98
N LYS A 87 -3.32 9.48 -15.64
CA LYS A 87 -4.43 10.03 -16.42
C LYS A 87 -4.41 11.57 -16.40
N ILE A 88 -4.16 12.16 -15.23
CA ILE A 88 -3.96 13.61 -15.09
C ILE A 88 -2.71 14.06 -15.87
N ALA A 89 -1.67 13.23 -16.00
CA ALA A 89 -0.50 13.49 -16.85
C ALA A 89 -0.78 13.42 -18.36
N ALA A 90 -1.62 12.49 -18.80
CA ALA A 90 -2.01 12.37 -20.20
C ALA A 90 -2.94 13.51 -20.67
N GLU A 91 -3.93 13.92 -19.87
CA GLU A 91 -4.84 15.03 -20.22
C GLU A 91 -4.13 16.39 -20.30
N ALA A 92 -3.11 16.61 -19.46
CA ALA A 92 -2.27 17.82 -19.56
C ALA A 92 -1.40 17.83 -20.82
N LYS A 93 -0.98 16.65 -21.32
CA LYS A 93 -0.16 16.53 -22.54
C LYS A 93 -1.00 16.73 -23.81
N ALA A 94 -2.24 16.22 -23.84
CA ALA A 94 -3.16 16.40 -24.96
C ALA A 94 -3.66 17.87 -25.13
N LYS A 95 -3.73 18.64 -24.03
CA LYS A 95 -4.11 20.06 -24.08
C LYS A 95 -2.95 20.97 -24.55
N ALA A 96 -1.70 20.52 -24.42
CA ALA A 96 -0.51 21.22 -24.91
C ALA A 96 -0.30 21.05 -26.42
N GLU A 97 -0.71 19.91 -27.01
CA GLU A 97 -0.51 19.63 -28.43
C GLU A 97 -1.46 20.41 -29.36
N LYS A 98 -2.65 20.81 -28.86
CA LYS A 98 -3.63 21.61 -29.63
C LYS A 98 -3.30 23.11 -29.71
N ALA A 99 -2.33 23.59 -28.93
CA ALA A 99 -1.90 24.99 -28.91
C ALA A 99 -0.67 25.28 -29.78
N ALA A 100 -0.01 24.25 -30.34
CA ALA A 100 1.27 24.37 -31.05
C ALA A 100 1.15 24.65 -32.57
N ALA A 101 -0.05 24.81 -33.13
CA ALA A 101 -0.25 24.98 -34.58
C ALA A 101 -0.37 26.43 -35.07
N ALA A 102 -0.31 27.45 -34.21
CA ALA A 102 -0.37 28.86 -34.61
C ALA A 102 0.92 29.61 -34.27
N GLU A 103 1.76 29.74 -35.30
CA GLU A 103 2.71 30.83 -35.54
C GLU A 103 4.03 30.92 -34.76
N LYS A 104 5.11 30.49 -35.42
CA LYS A 104 6.34 31.28 -35.60
C LYS A 104 6.90 31.14 -37.03
N LYS A 105 6.91 32.23 -37.80
CA LYS A 105 8.01 32.62 -38.72
C LYS A 105 8.68 33.81 -38.05
N ASP A 106 9.85 33.66 -37.43
CA ASP A 106 11.21 33.89 -37.96
C ASP A 106 11.74 35.11 -37.16
N LYS A 107 12.84 35.17 -36.40
CA LYS A 107 14.07 34.41 -36.11
C LYS A 107 14.55 34.91 -34.71
N GLY A 108 14.92 34.06 -33.75
CA GLY A 108 16.32 33.65 -33.45
C GLY A 108 17.05 34.74 -32.63
N VAL A 109 17.55 34.55 -31.40
CA VAL A 109 17.80 33.38 -30.53
C VAL A 109 17.78 33.90 -29.09
N GLU A 110 16.88 33.39 -28.23
CA GLU A 110 17.06 33.36 -26.76
C GLU A 110 16.28 32.18 -26.19
N ALA A 111 16.94 31.45 -25.29
CA ALA A 111 16.39 30.33 -24.55
C ALA A 111 15.44 30.82 -23.46
N LYS A 112 14.18 30.36 -23.47
CA LYS A 112 13.33 30.31 -22.27
C LYS A 112 12.40 29.10 -22.29
N GLU A 113 12.41 28.44 -21.15
CA GLU A 113 11.51 27.39 -20.66
C GLU A 113 10.03 27.82 -20.67
N ASP A 114 9.18 26.87 -21.06
CA ASP A 114 7.75 26.75 -20.75
C ASP A 114 7.47 25.24 -20.61
N GLY A 115 6.64 24.71 -19.72
CA GLY A 115 5.75 25.30 -18.74
C GLY A 115 5.10 24.18 -17.89
N LYS A 116 5.31 24.28 -16.58
CA LYS A 116 4.40 24.02 -15.45
C LYS A 116 3.20 23.05 -15.65
N LYS A 117 3.22 21.95 -14.90
CA LYS A 117 2.05 21.51 -14.13
C LYS A 117 2.11 22.14 -12.75
N GLU A 118 1.09 22.89 -12.38
CA GLU A 118 0.90 23.44 -11.04
C GLU A 118 0.64 22.30 -10.03
N GLY A 119 1.08 22.37 -8.78
CA GLY A 119 1.75 23.49 -8.12
C GLY A 119 2.01 23.16 -6.66
N ALA A 120 3.11 22.46 -6.39
CA ALA A 120 3.87 22.74 -5.18
C ALA A 120 5.04 23.61 -5.64
N ALA A 121 5.14 24.83 -5.11
CA ALA A 121 6.36 25.58 -5.25
C ALA A 121 7.52 24.71 -4.75
N PRO A 122 8.69 24.73 -5.40
CA PRO A 122 9.86 24.10 -4.82
C PRO A 122 10.02 24.58 -3.39
N ASN A 123 10.43 23.68 -2.50
CA ASN A 123 10.77 24.09 -1.14
C ASN A 123 11.95 25.08 -1.18
N LYS A 124 12.28 25.71 -0.04
CA LYS A 124 13.39 26.70 0.03
C LYS A 124 14.73 26.17 -0.49
N GLY A 125 14.90 24.84 -0.58
CA GLY A 125 16.08 24.18 -1.11
C GLY A 125 15.91 23.64 -2.53
N ASN A 126 15.08 24.25 -3.39
CA ASN A 126 14.86 23.85 -4.79
C ASN A 126 14.42 22.39 -5.00
N GLY A 127 13.88 21.75 -3.97
CA GLY A 127 13.38 20.38 -4.04
C GLY A 127 11.89 20.32 -3.78
N MET A 128 11.45 19.22 -3.16
CA MET A 128 10.03 18.96 -2.94
C MET A 128 9.81 18.26 -1.60
N ASP A 129 8.73 18.66 -0.94
CA ASP A 129 8.25 18.00 0.27
C ASP A 129 7.14 17.02 -0.12
N LEU A 130 7.34 15.73 0.18
CA LEU A 130 6.35 14.68 -0.01
C LEU A 130 5.88 14.16 1.36
N GLU A 131 4.84 13.33 1.36
CA GLU A 131 4.26 12.77 2.58
C GLU A 131 5.22 11.87 3.36
N LEU A 132 6.08 11.11 2.65
CA LEU A 132 6.97 10.12 3.27
C LEU A 132 8.44 10.55 3.37
N TYR A 133 8.83 11.56 2.61
CA TYR A 133 10.19 12.08 2.59
C TYR A 133 10.18 13.48 1.95
N SER A 134 11.21 14.26 2.22
CA SER A 134 11.48 15.49 1.49
C SER A 134 12.87 15.44 0.90
N TRP A 135 13.11 16.25 -0.11
CA TRP A 135 14.45 16.43 -0.64
C TRP A 135 14.69 17.88 -1.01
N THR A 136 15.96 18.25 -0.97
CA THR A 136 16.48 19.56 -1.39
C THR A 136 17.66 19.33 -2.32
N GLN A 137 17.94 20.31 -3.17
CA GLN A 137 19.00 20.25 -4.15
C GLN A 137 19.72 21.59 -4.26
N SER A 138 21.05 21.52 -4.32
CA SER A 138 21.93 22.59 -4.74
C SER A 138 22.58 22.23 -6.09
N LEU A 139 23.45 23.10 -6.61
CA LEU A 139 24.26 22.76 -7.78
C LEU A 139 25.26 21.62 -7.50
N GLN A 140 25.64 21.42 -6.22
CA GLN A 140 26.70 20.51 -5.81
C GLN A 140 26.15 19.17 -5.33
N GLU A 141 25.01 19.17 -4.64
CA GLU A 141 24.52 17.99 -3.94
C GLU A 141 22.98 17.94 -3.87
N LEU A 142 22.49 16.75 -3.53
CA LEU A 142 21.08 16.47 -3.28
C LEU A 142 20.96 15.85 -1.88
N ASN A 143 20.12 16.43 -1.04
CA ASN A 143 19.85 15.96 0.30
C ASN A 143 18.45 15.36 0.37
N VAL A 144 18.33 14.13 0.88
CA VAL A 144 17.04 13.45 1.08
C VAL A 144 16.83 13.26 2.58
N ASN A 145 15.68 13.70 3.08
CA ASN A 145 15.30 13.53 4.47
C ASN A 145 14.08 12.60 4.58
N VAL A 146 14.22 11.52 5.33
CA VAL A 146 13.18 10.50 5.52
C VAL A 146 12.84 10.42 7.00
N PRO A 147 11.64 10.86 7.43
CA PRO A 147 11.21 10.71 8.82
C PRO A 147 11.15 9.23 9.21
N VAL A 148 11.76 8.89 10.35
CA VAL A 148 11.74 7.55 10.92
C VAL A 148 11.16 7.56 12.34
N PRO A 149 10.50 6.47 12.80
CA PRO A 149 9.97 6.39 14.15
C PRO A 149 11.04 6.57 15.24
N ASN A 150 10.64 7.12 16.39
CA ASN A 150 11.53 7.30 17.53
C ASN A 150 12.15 5.97 17.97
N GLY A 151 13.45 5.98 18.28
CA GLY A 151 14.18 4.78 18.67
C GLY A 151 14.61 3.88 17.51
N THR A 152 14.43 4.32 16.24
CA THR A 152 14.98 3.62 15.08
C THR A 152 16.50 3.54 15.18
N LYS A 153 17.03 2.33 15.31
CA LYS A 153 18.47 2.07 15.33
C LYS A 153 19.01 1.91 13.91
N SER A 154 20.26 2.29 13.67
CA SER A 154 20.91 2.19 12.35
C SER A 154 20.86 0.79 11.73
N LYS A 155 20.90 -0.27 12.57
CA LYS A 155 20.81 -1.67 12.12
C LYS A 155 19.46 -2.03 11.47
N LEU A 156 18.43 -1.24 11.71
CA LEU A 156 17.09 -1.43 11.13
C LEU A 156 16.91 -0.63 9.84
N VAL A 157 17.82 0.29 9.50
CA VAL A 157 17.74 1.07 8.27
C VAL A 157 18.38 0.31 7.13
N ILE A 158 17.68 0.25 6.01
CA ILE A 158 18.17 -0.24 4.72
C ILE A 158 18.37 0.99 3.85
N CYS A 159 19.62 1.32 3.54
CA CYS A 159 19.99 2.38 2.61
C CYS A 159 20.96 1.80 1.58
N GLU A 160 20.50 1.62 0.35
CA GLU A 160 21.32 1.23 -0.79
C GLU A 160 21.42 2.39 -1.77
N ILE A 161 22.64 2.92 -1.92
CA ILE A 161 22.94 3.99 -2.86
C ILE A 161 23.77 3.40 -3.99
N LYS A 162 23.19 3.35 -5.19
CA LYS A 162 23.85 2.88 -6.42
C LYS A 162 23.96 4.03 -7.40
N LYS A 163 24.82 3.87 -8.42
CA LYS A 163 25.12 4.89 -9.42
C LYS A 163 23.87 5.55 -10.02
N ASN A 164 22.81 4.78 -10.30
CA ASN A 164 21.57 5.27 -10.90
C ASN A 164 20.32 4.89 -10.11
N HIS A 165 20.46 4.44 -8.86
CA HIS A 165 19.32 3.89 -8.12
C HIS A 165 19.47 4.15 -6.62
N LEU A 166 18.38 4.55 -5.97
CA LEU A 166 18.32 4.81 -4.54
C LEU A 166 17.22 3.97 -3.91
N LYS A 167 17.59 3.23 -2.87
CA LYS A 167 16.64 2.48 -2.05
C LYS A 167 16.83 2.84 -0.58
N VAL A 168 15.76 3.32 0.05
CA VAL A 168 15.74 3.71 1.47
C VAL A 168 14.51 3.13 2.13
N GLY A 169 14.67 2.49 3.30
CA GLY A 169 13.55 1.96 4.07
C GLY A 169 13.97 1.34 5.39
N LEU A 170 13.01 0.69 6.05
CA LEU A 170 13.24 -0.03 7.30
C LEU A 170 13.16 -1.54 7.08
N LYS A 171 14.02 -2.29 7.76
CA LYS A 171 14.07 -3.74 7.70
C LYS A 171 12.73 -4.33 8.13
N GLY A 172 12.15 -5.18 7.27
CA GLY A 172 10.84 -5.80 7.49
C GLY A 172 9.65 -4.94 7.06
N GLN A 173 9.87 -3.71 6.57
CA GLN A 173 8.84 -2.84 5.99
C GLN A 173 9.08 -2.64 4.48
N PRO A 174 8.04 -2.23 3.73
CA PRO A 174 8.23 -1.76 2.36
C PRO A 174 9.25 -0.61 2.30
N PRO A 175 10.09 -0.55 1.25
CA PRO A 175 11.00 0.58 1.06
C PRO A 175 10.19 1.87 0.86
N ILE A 176 10.66 2.95 1.49
CA ILE A 176 10.08 4.29 1.38
C ILE A 176 10.46 4.90 0.02
N ILE A 177 11.70 4.67 -0.40
CA ILE A 177 12.22 5.03 -1.71
C ILE A 177 12.76 3.74 -2.34
N ASP A 178 12.35 3.44 -3.56
CA ASP A 178 12.89 2.36 -4.39
C ASP A 178 12.69 2.77 -5.85
N GLY A 179 13.74 3.33 -6.45
CA GLY A 179 13.63 3.89 -7.78
C GLY A 179 14.93 4.43 -8.36
N ASP A 180 14.88 4.65 -9.68
CA ASP A 180 16.02 5.15 -10.42
C ASP A 180 16.19 6.66 -10.24
N LEU A 181 17.44 7.09 -10.13
CA LEU A 181 17.83 8.49 -10.00
C LEU A 181 17.74 9.19 -11.36
N TYR A 182 17.44 10.48 -11.34
CA TYR A 182 17.36 11.30 -12.56
C TYR A 182 18.71 11.36 -13.32
N LYS A 183 19.82 11.34 -12.59
CA LYS A 183 21.19 11.33 -13.13
C LYS A 183 22.07 10.39 -12.32
N SER A 184 23.17 9.96 -12.94
CA SER A 184 24.19 9.18 -12.25
C SER A 184 24.85 9.97 -11.14
N ILE A 185 25.04 9.33 -9.99
CA ILE A 185 25.81 9.81 -8.85
C ILE A 185 27.08 8.96 -8.66
N LYS A 186 28.02 9.45 -7.85
CA LYS A 186 29.17 8.67 -7.39
C LYS A 186 28.85 8.10 -6.00
N PRO A 187 28.55 6.80 -5.87
CA PRO A 187 28.16 6.23 -4.58
C PRO A 187 29.20 6.42 -3.49
N ASP A 188 30.49 6.46 -3.84
CA ASP A 188 31.61 6.63 -2.90
C ASP A 188 31.66 8.02 -2.24
N GLU A 189 31.02 9.02 -2.86
CA GLU A 189 30.90 10.38 -2.30
C GLU A 189 29.57 10.58 -1.55
N CYS A 190 28.71 9.54 -1.49
CA CYS A 190 27.42 9.60 -0.82
C CYS A 190 27.51 8.97 0.58
N TYR A 191 26.82 9.59 1.53
CA TYR A 191 26.70 9.07 2.89
C TYR A 191 25.28 9.27 3.41
N TRP A 192 24.94 8.56 4.49
CA TRP A 192 23.68 8.72 5.18
C TRP A 192 23.91 8.64 6.69
N SER A 193 23.05 9.31 7.45
CA SER A 193 23.06 9.33 8.90
C SER A 193 21.63 9.24 9.44
N ILE A 194 21.48 8.99 10.75
CA ILE A 194 20.20 9.10 11.46
C ILE A 194 20.37 10.21 12.47
N GLU A 195 19.48 11.19 12.42
CA GLU A 195 19.43 12.29 13.38
C GLU A 195 18.28 12.06 14.37
N TYR A 196 18.55 12.25 15.65
CA TYR A 196 17.55 12.16 16.71
C TYR A 196 17.16 13.57 17.14
N TYR A 197 16.02 14.05 16.65
CA TYR A 197 15.43 15.28 17.18
C TYR A 197 14.68 14.96 18.47
N PHE A 198 15.31 15.29 19.61
CA PHE A 198 14.62 15.33 20.88
C PHE A 198 13.67 16.53 20.85
N HIS A 199 12.39 16.30 20.61
CA HIS A 199 11.38 17.32 20.88
C HIS A 199 11.30 17.49 22.39
N SER A 200 12.09 18.41 22.94
CA SER A 200 11.91 18.87 24.32
C SER A 200 10.53 19.49 24.43
N PHE A 201 9.60 18.77 25.04
CA PHE A 201 8.34 19.32 25.52
C PHE A 201 8.68 20.30 26.65
N ASN A 202 9.04 21.54 26.28
CA ASN A 202 8.95 22.66 27.19
C ASN A 202 7.54 23.24 27.02
N GLN A 203 6.59 22.64 27.74
CA GLN A 203 5.32 23.28 28.04
C GLN A 203 5.45 23.85 29.46
N ALA A 204 5.49 25.18 29.53
CA ALA A 204 5.04 25.96 30.67
C ALA A 204 3.74 26.66 30.24
#